data_AF-A0A7L2UAP9-F1
#
_entry.id   AF-A0A7L2UAP9-F1
#
_cell.length_a   1.000
_cell.length_b   1.000
_cell.length_c   1.000
_cell.angle_alpha   90.00
_cell.angle_beta   90.00
_cell.angle_gamma   90.00
#
_symmetry.space_group_name_H-M   'P 1'
#
loop_
_entity.id
_entity.type
_entity.pdbx_description
1 polymer ?
#
loop_
_entity_poly.entity_id
_entity_poly.type
_entity_poly.pdbx_seq_one_letter_code
_entity_poly.pdbx_strand_id
1 'polypeptide(L)'
;LTSPPSSNSTEATPEDNVVQLSAPIRYEPDLFLSSDANLHRYEVHPLGTFPHGPGPEFKTTVKVQNFGCYAVRNLTLRMALPALGYRRAPFLSVTRVLADNATCVLQPPPEEPRQRGTATVVPVHPEDLLHVDR
;
A
#
# COMPACT_ATOMS: atom_id res chain seq x y z
N LEU A 1 -5.48 -36.55 -20.21
CA LEU A 1 -6.05 -37.38 -21.29
C LEU A 1 -4.94 -37.60 -22.29
N THR A 2 -4.26 -38.75 -22.24
CA THR A 2 -3.12 -39.05 -23.10
C THR A 2 -3.41 -40.37 -23.79
N SER A 3 -3.60 -40.36 -25.10
CA SER A 3 -3.76 -41.56 -25.91
C SER A 3 -2.38 -42.14 -26.22
N PRO A 4 -2.11 -43.43 -25.93
CA PRO A 4 -0.84 -44.04 -26.31
C PRO A 4 -0.77 -44.24 -27.82
N PRO A 5 0.40 -44.06 -28.45
CA PRO A 5 0.61 -44.42 -29.85
C PRO A 5 0.57 -45.95 -29.99
N SER A 6 -0.12 -46.47 -31.02
CA SER A 6 -0.13 -47.90 -31.33
C SER A 6 0.62 -48.18 -32.64
N SER A 7 1.63 -49.06 -32.57
CA SER A 7 2.41 -49.58 -33.70
C SER A 7 2.15 -51.09 -33.85
N ASN A 8 2.16 -51.61 -35.09
CA ASN A 8 2.01 -53.05 -35.39
C ASN A 8 3.37 -53.79 -35.49
N SER A 9 4.43 -53.24 -34.89
CA SER A 9 5.78 -53.82 -34.90
C SER A 9 5.96 -54.87 -33.80
N THR A 10 6.62 -55.98 -34.12
CA THR A 10 6.95 -57.08 -33.20
C THR A 10 8.00 -56.71 -32.13
N GLU A 11 8.62 -55.53 -32.24
CA GLU A 11 9.66 -54.99 -31.35
C GLU A 11 9.11 -53.89 -30.41
N ALA A 12 7.88 -54.02 -29.93
CA ALA A 12 7.34 -53.07 -28.97
C ALA A 12 7.92 -53.36 -27.57
N THR A 13 8.89 -52.58 -27.10
CA THR A 13 9.25 -52.60 -25.68
C THR A 13 8.31 -51.66 -24.90
N PRO A 14 7.82 -52.05 -23.71
CA PRO A 14 6.87 -51.23 -22.94
C PRO A 14 7.40 -49.82 -22.62
N GLU A 15 8.72 -49.68 -22.54
CA GLU A 15 9.45 -48.47 -22.18
C GLU A 15 9.39 -47.41 -23.30
N ASP A 16 9.27 -47.82 -24.57
CA ASP A 16 9.29 -46.93 -25.74
C ASP A 16 8.01 -46.07 -25.87
N ASN A 17 6.95 -46.40 -25.12
CA ASN A 17 5.66 -45.72 -25.18
C ASN A 17 5.42 -44.75 -24.01
N VAL A 18 6.43 -44.50 -23.18
CA VAL A 18 6.30 -43.62 -22.00
C VAL A 18 6.98 -42.28 -22.27
N VAL A 19 6.19 -41.20 -22.29
CA VAL A 19 6.71 -39.83 -22.29
C VAL A 19 6.43 -39.16 -20.95
N GLN A 20 7.48 -38.71 -20.27
CA GLN A 20 7.34 -37.97 -19.02
C GLN A 20 7.24 -36.48 -19.32
N LEU A 21 6.01 -35.96 -19.31
CA LEU A 21 5.75 -34.53 -19.37
C LEU A 21 5.88 -33.92 -17.98
N SER A 22 6.75 -32.92 -17.85
CA SER A 22 6.83 -32.06 -16.67
C SER A 22 6.72 -30.61 -17.10
N ALA A 23 5.91 -29.84 -16.37
CA ALA A 23 5.75 -28.41 -16.57
C ALA A 23 5.81 -27.71 -15.21
N PRO A 24 6.66 -26.69 -15.03
CA PRO A 24 6.71 -25.96 -13.78
C PRO A 24 5.45 -25.11 -13.62
N ILE A 25 4.78 -25.25 -12.47
CA ILE A 25 3.62 -24.44 -12.11
C ILE A 25 4.12 -23.31 -11.21
N ARG A 26 3.81 -22.07 -11.59
CA ARG A 26 4.00 -20.89 -10.75
C ARG A 26 2.65 -20.30 -10.38
N TYR A 27 2.46 -20.06 -9.10
CA TYR A 27 1.29 -19.35 -8.59
C TYR A 27 1.60 -17.85 -8.54
N GLU A 28 0.73 -17.05 -9.14
CA GLU A 28 0.80 -15.60 -9.07
C GLU A 28 -0.44 -15.09 -8.33
N PRO A 29 -0.28 -14.34 -7.22
CA PRO A 29 -1.41 -13.79 -6.50
C PRO A 29 -1.96 -12.58 -7.25
N ASP A 30 -3.28 -12.46 -7.30
CA ASP A 30 -3.95 -11.26 -7.83
C ASP A 30 -4.53 -10.48 -6.65
N LEU A 31 -3.76 -9.49 -6.19
CA LEU A 31 -4.09 -8.66 -5.03
C LEU A 31 -4.41 -7.24 -5.48
N PHE A 32 -5.57 -6.74 -5.05
CA PHE A 32 -6.01 -5.38 -5.30
C PHE A 32 -6.04 -4.57 -4.01
N LEU A 33 -5.40 -3.41 -4.05
CA LEU A 33 -5.37 -2.44 -2.97
C LEU A 33 -6.25 -1.26 -3.33
N SER A 34 -7.18 -0.91 -2.45
CA SER A 34 -8.01 0.30 -2.57
C SER A 34 -8.02 1.09 -1.28
N SER A 35 -8.25 2.39 -1.40
CA SER A 35 -8.34 3.31 -0.27
C SER A 35 -9.52 4.26 -0.45
N ASP A 36 -10.23 4.53 0.63
CA ASP A 36 -11.35 5.47 0.68
C ASP A 36 -11.22 6.37 1.91
N ALA A 37 -11.56 7.65 1.79
CA ALA A 37 -11.44 8.63 2.88
C ALA A 37 -12.73 9.43 3.05
N ASN A 38 -13.13 9.65 4.30
CA ASN A 38 -14.33 10.46 4.59
C ASN A 38 -14.19 11.94 4.19
N LEU A 39 -12.96 12.44 4.12
CA LEU A 39 -12.65 13.81 3.77
C LEU A 39 -11.36 13.86 2.95
N HIS A 40 -11.47 14.26 1.68
CA HIS A 40 -10.34 14.33 0.74
C HIS A 40 -9.62 15.68 0.75
N ARG A 41 -10.28 16.72 1.28
CA ARG A 41 -9.76 18.09 1.35
C ARG A 41 -10.26 18.74 2.63
N TYR A 42 -9.36 19.40 3.34
CA TYR A 42 -9.72 20.29 4.44
C TYR A 42 -9.08 21.64 4.22
N GLU A 43 -9.91 22.68 4.23
CA GLU A 43 -9.45 24.05 4.15
C GLU A 43 -9.11 24.55 5.54
N VAL A 44 -7.85 24.93 5.73
CA VAL A 44 -7.39 25.47 6.99
C VAL A 44 -7.88 26.90 7.10
N HIS A 45 -8.60 27.18 8.17
CA HIS A 45 -9.12 28.51 8.43
C HIS A 45 -8.10 29.33 9.24
N PRO A 46 -8.12 30.67 9.13
CA PRO A 46 -7.19 31.53 9.86
C PRO A 46 -7.25 31.33 11.38
N LEU A 47 -6.10 31.52 12.03
CA LEU A 47 -5.96 31.48 13.48
C LEU A 47 -7.05 32.33 14.18
N GLY A 48 -7.79 31.73 15.12
CA GLY A 48 -8.80 32.41 15.94
C GLY A 48 -10.26 32.22 15.51
N THR A 49 -10.54 31.53 14.41
CA THR A 49 -11.93 31.27 13.95
C THR A 49 -12.57 29.99 14.51
N PHE A 50 -11.81 29.05 15.08
CA PHE A 50 -12.32 27.77 15.59
C PHE A 50 -11.96 27.53 17.07
N PRO A 51 -12.76 26.74 17.80
CA PRO A 51 -12.46 26.37 19.17
C PRO A 51 -11.16 25.57 19.27
N HIS A 52 -10.43 25.77 20.37
CA HIS A 52 -9.19 25.08 20.71
C HIS A 52 -9.42 23.56 20.76
N GLY A 53 -8.98 22.84 19.72
CA GLY A 53 -9.14 21.39 19.58
C GLY A 53 -8.23 20.82 18.48
N PRO A 54 -8.10 19.48 18.38
CA PRO A 54 -7.14 18.79 17.50
C PRO A 54 -7.41 18.93 15.99
N GLY A 55 -8.37 19.76 15.57
CA GLY A 55 -8.80 19.87 14.18
C GLY A 55 -9.82 18.80 13.77
N PRO A 56 -10.15 18.70 12.47
CA PRO A 56 -11.08 17.70 11.95
C PRO A 56 -10.50 16.28 12.02
N GLU A 57 -11.38 15.28 12.19
CA GLU A 57 -10.99 13.87 12.13
C GLU A 57 -11.10 13.34 10.69
N PHE A 58 -9.99 12.81 10.19
CA PHE A 58 -9.92 12.11 8.92
C PHE A 58 -9.92 10.61 9.16
N LYS A 59 -10.77 9.89 8.43
CA LYS A 59 -10.84 8.43 8.43
C LYS A 59 -10.49 7.94 7.04
N THR A 60 -9.34 7.30 6.92
CA THR A 60 -8.93 6.57 5.72
C THR A 60 -9.09 5.07 5.95
N THR A 61 -9.85 4.41 5.08
CA THR A 61 -10.04 2.97 5.08
C THR A 61 -9.25 2.38 3.93
N VAL A 62 -8.40 1.40 4.22
CA VAL A 62 -7.62 0.66 3.20
C VAL A 62 -8.12 -0.77 3.15
N LYS A 63 -8.34 -1.28 1.94
CA LYS A 63 -8.82 -2.64 1.69
C LYS A 63 -7.86 -3.39 0.80
N VAL A 64 -7.56 -4.63 1.19
CA VAL A 64 -6.81 -5.60 0.37
C VAL A 64 -7.78 -6.68 -0.05
N GLN A 65 -7.88 -6.91 -1.35
CA GLN A 65 -8.76 -7.92 -1.94
C GLN A 65 -7.92 -8.92 -2.73
N ASN A 66 -8.26 -10.20 -2.65
CA ASN A 66 -7.64 -11.25 -3.44
C ASN A 66 -8.62 -11.67 -4.55
N PHE A 67 -8.29 -11.36 -5.79
CA PHE A 67 -9.04 -11.79 -6.98
C PHE A 67 -8.51 -13.10 -7.57
N GLY A 68 -7.40 -13.62 -7.02
CA GLY A 68 -6.80 -14.86 -7.47
C GLY A 68 -7.57 -16.11 -7.01
N CYS A 69 -7.31 -17.23 -7.68
CA CYS A 69 -7.97 -18.51 -7.39
C CYS A 69 -7.47 -19.21 -6.11
N TYR A 70 -6.38 -18.71 -5.51
CA TYR A 70 -5.71 -19.36 -4.39
C TYR A 70 -5.60 -18.42 -3.19
N ALA A 71 -5.74 -18.98 -1.99
CA ALA A 71 -5.59 -18.22 -0.75
C ALA A 71 -4.13 -17.77 -0.56
N VAL A 72 -3.94 -16.49 -0.27
CA VAL A 72 -2.62 -15.91 0.05
C VAL A 72 -2.46 -15.84 1.57
N ARG A 73 -1.29 -16.24 2.08
CA ARG A 73 -0.97 -16.26 3.52
C ARG A 73 0.20 -15.32 3.81
N ASN A 74 0.35 -14.91 5.07
CA ASN A 74 1.46 -14.08 5.55
C ASN A 74 1.59 -12.73 4.82
N LEU A 75 0.45 -12.15 4.43
CA LEU A 75 0.42 -10.83 3.80
C LEU A 75 0.85 -9.76 4.80
N THR A 76 1.76 -8.89 4.37
CA THR A 76 2.19 -7.73 5.14
C THR A 76 1.97 -6.48 4.30
N LEU A 77 1.19 -5.54 4.80
CA LEU A 77 0.99 -4.23 4.20
C LEU A 77 1.80 -3.19 4.99
N ARG A 78 2.66 -2.43 4.31
CA ARG A 78 3.41 -1.31 4.90
C ARG A 78 2.88 -0.02 4.31
N MET A 79 2.48 0.92 5.17
CA MET A 79 1.93 2.22 4.77
C MET A 79 2.72 3.33 5.45
N ALA A 80 3.07 4.35 4.69
CA ALA A 80 3.64 5.58 5.21
C ALA A 80 2.51 6.60 5.35
N LEU A 81 2.31 7.12 6.55
CA LEU A 81 1.33 8.18 6.82
C LEU A 81 2.10 9.49 7.06
N PRO A 82 1.69 10.60 6.42
CA PRO A 82 2.29 11.89 6.70
C PRO A 82 1.97 12.28 8.15
N ALA A 83 2.97 12.74 8.90
CA ALA A 83 2.79 13.16 10.29
C ALA A 83 3.45 14.51 10.59
N LEU A 84 4.57 14.79 9.91
CA LEU A 84 5.43 15.94 10.16
C LEU A 84 5.50 16.83 8.92
N GLY A 85 5.28 18.12 9.11
CA GLY A 85 5.37 19.14 8.09
C GLY A 85 6.73 19.84 8.11
N TYR A 86 6.76 21.08 7.61
CA TYR A 86 7.96 21.90 7.62
C TYR A 86 8.55 22.03 9.04
N ARG A 87 9.89 21.94 9.15
CA ARG A 87 10.63 21.94 10.42
C ARG A 87 10.19 20.86 11.42
N ARG A 88 9.61 19.77 10.91
CA ARG A 88 9.09 18.67 11.73
C ARG A 88 7.98 19.11 12.68
N ALA A 89 7.23 20.15 12.34
CA ALA A 89 6.02 20.51 13.05
C ALA A 89 4.98 19.38 12.84
N PRO A 90 4.44 18.77 13.91
CA PRO A 90 3.39 17.77 13.77
C PRO A 90 2.13 18.44 13.22
N PHE A 91 1.55 17.86 12.16
CA PHE A 91 0.33 18.39 11.53
C PHE A 91 -0.77 17.32 11.34
N LEU A 92 -0.41 16.05 11.42
CA LEU A 92 -1.35 14.94 11.41
C LEU A 92 -0.92 13.94 12.48
N SER A 93 -1.88 13.42 13.22
CA SER A 93 -1.66 12.38 14.22
C SER A 93 -2.67 11.27 14.05
N VAL A 94 -2.22 10.02 14.21
CA VAL A 94 -3.09 8.85 14.16
C VAL A 94 -3.71 8.68 15.54
N THR A 95 -5.02 8.89 15.64
CA THR A 95 -5.77 8.77 16.89
C THR A 95 -6.16 7.32 17.18
N ARG A 96 -6.46 6.54 16.12
CA ARG A 96 -6.90 5.14 16.24
C ARG A 96 -6.58 4.37 14.97
N VAL A 97 -6.25 3.09 15.13
CA VAL A 97 -6.18 2.12 14.04
C VAL A 97 -7.27 1.07 14.27
N LEU A 98 -8.10 0.86 13.26
CA LEU A 98 -9.14 -0.17 13.25
C LEU A 98 -8.79 -1.19 12.17
N ALA A 99 -8.83 -2.46 12.50
CA ALA A 99 -8.50 -3.55 11.60
C ALA A 99 -9.56 -4.65 11.69
N ASP A 100 -9.91 -5.21 10.54
CA ASP A 100 -10.76 -6.39 10.43
C ASP A 100 -9.91 -7.54 9.89
N ASN A 101 -9.84 -8.64 10.63
CA ASN A 101 -9.02 -9.83 10.32
C ASN A 101 -7.53 -9.54 10.04
N ALA A 102 -6.97 -8.50 10.67
CA ALA A 102 -5.56 -8.15 10.56
C ALA A 102 -5.02 -7.59 11.87
N THR A 103 -3.73 -7.74 12.10
CA THR A 103 -2.99 -7.09 13.20
C THR A 103 -2.21 -5.90 12.64
N CYS A 104 -2.32 -4.75 13.28
CA CYS A 104 -1.63 -3.54 12.86
C CYS A 104 -0.67 -3.03 13.94
N VAL A 105 0.47 -2.50 13.51
CA VAL A 105 1.46 -1.85 14.38
C VAL A 105 1.75 -0.46 13.83
N LEU A 106 1.48 0.56 14.63
CA LEU A 106 1.86 1.94 14.31
C LEU A 106 3.28 2.20 14.78
N GLN A 107 4.14 2.68 13.88
CA GLN A 107 5.50 3.08 14.20
C GLN A 107 5.59 4.61 14.24
N PRO A 108 6.21 5.21 15.27
CA PRO A 108 6.42 6.65 15.32
C PRO A 108 7.39 7.11 14.21
N PRO A 109 7.36 8.40 13.84
CA PRO A 109 8.31 8.95 12.88
C PRO A 109 9.76 8.75 13.36
N PRO A 110 10.72 8.48 12.46
CA PRO A 110 12.13 8.41 12.83
C PRO A 110 12.61 9.71 13.49
N GLU A 111 13.39 9.61 14.58
CA GLU A 111 14.03 10.77 15.21
C GLU A 111 15.31 11.17 14.46
N GLU A 112 15.30 12.30 13.76
CA GLU A 112 16.54 12.95 13.28
C GLU A 112 17.09 14.00 14.27
N PRO A 113 18.41 14.30 14.27
CA PRO A 113 19.01 15.29 15.14
C PRO A 113 18.40 16.69 14.94
N ARG A 114 18.08 17.38 16.04
CA ARG A 114 17.47 18.72 16.02
C ARG A 114 18.40 19.74 15.38
N GLN A 115 18.12 20.17 14.15
CA GLN A 115 18.75 21.36 13.57
C GLN A 115 17.96 22.64 13.89
N ARG A 116 18.66 23.53 14.59
CA ARG A 116 18.21 24.81 15.13
C ARG A 116 18.31 25.87 14.04
N GLY A 117 17.25 26.66 13.83
CA GLY A 117 17.36 27.89 13.02
C GLY A 117 16.07 28.26 12.32
N THR A 118 15.30 29.16 12.94
CA THR A 118 14.01 29.81 12.57
C THR A 118 13.95 30.43 11.17
N ALA A 119 12.86 30.16 10.45
CA ALA A 119 12.42 30.86 9.24
C ALA A 119 10.91 30.61 9.13
N THR A 120 10.14 31.67 9.32
CA THR A 120 8.70 31.74 9.10
C THR A 120 8.41 31.45 7.62
N VAL A 121 7.65 30.39 7.34
CA VAL A 121 7.19 30.09 5.97
C VAL A 121 5.85 30.76 5.74
N VAL A 122 5.78 31.58 4.70
CA VAL A 122 4.54 32.11 4.13
C VAL A 122 3.92 30.97 3.29
N PRO A 123 2.61 30.66 3.45
CA PRO A 123 1.94 29.70 2.58
C PRO A 123 2.05 30.14 1.12
N VAL A 124 2.59 29.29 0.26
CA VAL A 124 2.69 29.54 -1.18
C VAL A 124 1.50 28.86 -1.86
N HIS A 125 0.77 29.60 -2.68
CA HIS A 125 -0.40 29.07 -3.36
C HIS A 125 0.04 28.11 -4.49
N PRO A 126 -0.70 27.04 -4.83
CA PRO A 126 -0.23 26.02 -5.77
C PRO A 126 0.16 26.54 -7.17
N GLU A 127 -0.46 27.63 -7.64
CA GLU A 127 -0.10 28.28 -8.91
C GLU A 127 1.22 29.05 -8.86
N ASP A 128 1.66 29.47 -7.68
CA ASP A 128 2.94 30.15 -7.49
C ASP A 128 4.11 29.17 -7.56
N LEU A 129 3.89 27.88 -7.25
CA LEU A 129 4.91 26.82 -7.36
C LEU A 129 5.32 26.53 -8.80
N LEU A 130 4.48 26.85 -9.79
CA LEU A 130 4.77 26.67 -11.22
C LEU A 130 5.79 27.70 -11.76
N HIS A 131 6.05 28.77 -10.99
CA HIS A 131 6.96 29.84 -11.36
C HIS A 131 8.30 29.78 -10.61
N VAL A 132 8.53 28.76 -9.77
CA VAL A 132 9.76 28.59 -8.97
C VAL A 132 10.85 27.82 -9.73
N ASP A 133 10.80 27.83 -11.07
CA ASP A 133 11.92 27.43 -11.92
C ASP A 133 12.26 28.57 -12.90
N ARG A 134 13.13 29.48 -12.44
CA ARG A 134 14.15 30.15 -13.27
C ARG A 134 15.27 30.75 -12.43
#